data_AF-A0A0X8CKN6-F1
#
_entry.id   AF-A0A0X8CKN6-F1
#
_cell.length_a   1.000
_cell.length_b   1.000
_cell.length_c   1.000
_cell.angle_alpha   90.00
_cell.angle_beta   90.00
_cell.angle_gamma   90.00
#
_symmetry.space_group_name_H-M   'P 1'
#
loop_
_entity.id
_entity.type
_entity.pdbx_description
1 polymer ?
#
loop_
_entity_poly.entity_id
_entity_poly.type
_entity_poly.pdbx_seq_one_letter_code
_entity_poly.pdbx_strand_id
1 'polypeptide(L)'
;MILRISLLAFLSLLESPDDFDPEDHALQHQRGCVFFSVPIAVSADGRWQTMVDAGWHEHYAERPSLVLKPCNFWQFTYEITLLDTFGEFLPESTMDRDIAAQWLPPHSGGMVLDVVARCYSYIIRSFEPPLVYRVTNDSNLPEEAFGKYHFLTRVIENEGYDVLVSEFDREGRTFWLMVRNGFDVTEIVEEDETSGNWS
;
A
#
# COMPACT_ATOMS: atom_id res chain seq x y z
N MET A 1 9.90 -11.81 9.45
CA MET A 1 8.74 -10.90 9.33
C MET A 1 8.61 -10.56 7.86
N ILE A 2 7.44 -10.79 7.27
CA ILE A 2 7.14 -10.37 5.90
C ILE A 2 6.18 -9.18 6.00
N LEU A 3 6.23 -8.25 5.06
CA LEU A 3 5.22 -7.21 4.91
C LEU A 3 4.33 -7.57 3.71
N ARG A 4 3.06 -7.90 3.95
CA ARG A 4 2.07 -8.16 2.88
C ARG A 4 1.41 -6.84 2.49
N ILE A 5 1.23 -6.56 1.21
CA ILE A 5 0.83 -5.23 0.75
C ILE A 5 -0.28 -5.31 -0.31
N SER A 6 -1.41 -4.64 0.00
CA SER A 6 -2.56 -4.37 -0.89
C SER A 6 -2.76 -2.85 -1.10
N LEU A 7 -3.49 -2.46 -2.16
CA LEU A 7 -3.35 -1.17 -2.87
C LEU A 7 -4.73 -0.48 -3.11
N LEU A 8 -4.90 0.82 -3.42
CA LEU A 8 -4.00 1.97 -3.68
C LEU A 8 -4.70 3.34 -3.33
N ALA A 9 -3.97 4.34 -2.77
CA ALA A 9 -4.17 5.83 -2.90
C ALA A 9 -5.21 6.55 -1.95
N PHE A 10 -5.08 7.62 -1.09
CA PHE A 10 -4.35 8.93 -0.70
C PHE A 10 -4.92 10.29 -1.27
N LEU A 11 -4.53 11.59 -1.12
CA LEU A 11 -3.60 12.52 -0.36
C LEU A 11 -4.10 14.00 -0.54
N SER A 12 -4.05 14.93 0.46
CA SER A 12 -3.92 16.44 0.36
C SER A 12 -4.51 17.30 1.51
N LEU A 13 -3.64 17.86 2.38
CA LEU A 13 -3.86 19.15 3.07
C LEU A 13 -2.53 19.85 3.38
N LEU A 14 -1.66 19.90 2.38
CA LEU A 14 -0.32 20.46 2.47
C LEU A 14 -0.04 21.21 1.17
N GLU A 15 0.66 22.35 1.27
CA GLU A 15 0.75 23.32 0.17
C GLU A 15 1.65 22.83 -0.98
N SER A 16 2.59 21.91 -0.68
CA SER A 16 3.22 20.98 -1.61
C SER A 16 2.99 19.52 -1.17
N PRO A 17 2.94 18.53 -2.08
CA PRO A 17 3.15 17.12 -1.70
C PRO A 17 4.53 16.89 -1.05
N ASP A 18 5.48 17.83 -1.17
CA ASP A 18 6.77 17.78 -0.50
C ASP A 18 6.68 17.87 1.02
N ASP A 19 5.67 18.56 1.55
CA ASP A 19 5.57 18.91 2.97
C ASP A 19 4.96 17.80 3.85
N PHE A 20 4.63 16.63 3.28
CA PHE A 20 4.07 15.51 4.06
C PHE A 20 5.19 14.64 4.64
N ASP A 21 5.40 14.74 5.95
CA ASP A 21 6.17 13.75 6.71
C ASP A 21 5.23 12.90 7.60
N PRO A 22 5.18 11.56 7.43
CA PRO A 22 4.52 10.68 8.38
C PRO A 22 4.91 10.91 9.85
N GLU A 23 6.13 11.35 10.13
CA GLU A 23 6.62 11.58 11.51
C GLU A 23 5.94 12.78 12.20
N ASP A 24 5.46 13.76 11.44
CA ASP A 24 4.70 14.91 11.96
C ASP A 24 3.21 14.59 12.22
N HIS A 25 2.69 13.49 11.65
CA HIS A 25 1.30 13.08 11.80
C HIS A 25 1.10 12.06 12.93
N ALA A 26 0.24 12.39 13.89
CA ALA A 26 -0.01 11.54 15.06
C ALA A 26 -0.60 10.15 14.68
N LEU A 27 0.19 9.11 14.92
CA LEU A 27 -0.20 7.70 14.79
C LEU A 27 -1.48 7.39 15.58
N GLN A 28 -2.49 6.84 14.90
CA GLN A 28 -3.75 6.43 15.48
C GLN A 28 -3.83 4.90 15.65
N HIS A 29 -4.55 4.48 16.69
CA HIS A 29 -4.77 3.07 17.02
C HIS A 29 -6.26 2.79 17.14
N GLN A 30 -6.81 1.97 16.23
CA GLN A 30 -8.23 1.60 16.27
C GLN A 30 -8.42 0.14 15.85
N ARG A 31 -9.17 -0.64 16.65
CA ARG A 31 -9.52 -2.06 16.39
C ARG A 31 -8.34 -3.00 16.10
N GLY A 32 -7.12 -2.65 16.48
CA GLY A 32 -5.90 -3.43 16.20
C GLY A 32 -5.16 -3.02 14.91
N CYS A 33 -5.69 -2.05 14.15
CA CYS A 33 -4.96 -1.35 13.11
C CYS A 33 -4.17 -0.18 13.72
N VAL A 34 -2.96 0.05 13.20
CA VAL A 34 -2.17 1.27 13.43
C VAL A 34 -2.18 2.06 12.12
N PHE A 35 -2.55 3.35 12.14
CA PHE A 35 -2.75 4.12 10.91
C PHE A 35 -2.43 5.61 11.04
N PHE A 36 -2.15 6.23 9.89
CA PHE A 36 -2.09 7.67 9.67
C PHE A 36 -3.37 8.14 9.00
N SER A 37 -3.96 9.22 9.49
CA SER A 37 -5.05 9.92 8.81
C SER A 37 -4.52 11.15 8.09
N VAL A 38 -4.64 11.16 6.77
CA VAL A 38 -4.19 12.27 5.91
C VAL A 38 -5.42 12.89 5.25
N PRO A 39 -5.88 14.10 5.61
CA PRO A 39 -6.90 14.80 4.84
C PRO A 39 -6.49 14.94 3.37
N ILE A 40 -7.48 14.90 2.45
CA ILE A 40 -7.26 14.89 0.98
C ILE A 40 -8.10 15.86 0.15
N ALA A 41 -9.02 16.57 0.80
CA ALA A 41 -9.83 17.61 0.19
C ALA A 41 -10.25 18.61 1.27
N VAL A 42 -10.28 19.90 0.94
CA VAL A 42 -10.73 20.96 1.85
C VAL A 42 -11.80 21.81 1.18
N SER A 43 -12.86 22.12 1.92
CA SER A 43 -13.86 23.11 1.53
C SER A 43 -13.26 24.52 1.51
N ALA A 44 -13.93 25.44 0.82
CA ALA A 44 -13.54 26.86 0.81
C ALA A 44 -13.63 27.55 2.20
N ASP A 45 -14.23 26.91 3.21
CA ASP A 45 -14.26 27.35 4.61
C ASP A 45 -13.34 26.54 5.55
N GLY A 46 -12.42 25.74 5.00
CA GLY A 46 -11.34 25.10 5.76
C GLY A 46 -11.66 23.73 6.38
N ARG A 47 -12.80 23.11 6.05
CA ARG A 47 -13.19 21.79 6.55
C ARG A 47 -12.66 20.68 5.67
N TRP A 48 -12.28 19.56 6.27
CA TRP A 48 -11.93 18.36 5.53
C TRP A 48 -13.19 17.79 4.85
N GLN A 49 -13.09 17.47 3.56
CA GLN A 49 -14.18 16.86 2.77
C GLN A 49 -13.89 15.40 2.39
N THR A 50 -12.62 15.00 2.47
CA THR A 50 -12.19 13.62 2.26
C THR A 50 -10.88 13.44 3.04
N MET A 51 -10.66 12.24 3.53
CA MET A 51 -9.43 11.79 4.19
C MET A 51 -8.98 10.48 3.55
N VAL A 52 -7.73 10.11 3.76
CA VAL A 52 -7.27 8.74 3.59
C VAL A 52 -6.61 8.26 4.87
N ASP A 53 -7.08 7.11 5.31
CA ASP A 53 -6.64 6.42 6.51
C ASP A 53 -5.77 5.24 6.09
N ALA A 54 -4.49 5.27 6.47
CA ALA A 54 -3.46 4.41 5.92
C ALA A 54 -2.66 3.69 7.01
N GLY A 55 -2.73 2.36 7.03
CA GLY A 55 -2.31 1.60 8.21
C GLY A 55 -1.98 0.15 7.97
N TRP A 56 -1.63 -0.53 9.06
CA TRP A 56 -1.25 -1.93 9.06
C TRP A 56 -1.83 -2.69 10.25
N HIS A 57 -2.02 -3.99 10.02
CA HIS A 57 -2.55 -4.96 10.98
C HIS A 57 -1.68 -6.22 10.99
N GLU A 58 -1.61 -6.95 12.10
CA GLU A 58 -0.78 -8.16 12.23
C GLU A 58 -1.56 -9.45 11.99
N HIS A 59 -0.99 -10.31 11.16
CA HIS A 59 -1.42 -11.68 10.90
C HIS A 59 -0.42 -12.65 11.51
N TYR A 60 -0.93 -13.77 12.04
CA TYR A 60 -0.16 -14.75 12.78
C TYR A 60 -0.30 -16.15 12.15
N ALA A 61 0.83 -16.78 11.83
CA ALA A 61 0.92 -18.11 11.22
C ALA A 61 0.10 -18.30 9.92
N GLU A 62 -0.20 -17.21 9.20
CA GLU A 62 -0.90 -17.23 7.92
C GLU A 62 0.07 -17.41 6.75
N ARG A 63 -0.43 -17.87 5.60
CA ARG A 63 0.35 -18.03 4.36
C ARG A 63 -0.01 -16.89 3.39
N PRO A 64 0.80 -15.81 3.28
CA PRO A 64 0.46 -14.64 2.47
C PRO A 64 0.46 -14.90 0.96
N SER A 65 1.23 -15.92 0.52
CA SER A 65 1.29 -16.46 -0.84
C SER A 65 1.78 -17.91 -0.83
N LEU A 66 1.55 -18.65 -1.92
CA LEU A 66 1.91 -20.05 -2.04
C LEU A 66 3.43 -20.30 -2.10
N VAL A 67 4.21 -19.33 -2.59
CA VAL A 67 5.68 -19.38 -2.65
C VAL A 67 6.35 -19.10 -1.29
N LEU A 68 5.57 -18.92 -0.23
CA LEU A 68 6.03 -18.56 1.11
C LEU A 68 5.54 -19.54 2.17
N LYS A 69 6.43 -19.83 3.13
CA LYS A 69 6.11 -20.58 4.34
C LYS A 69 5.08 -19.80 5.19
N PRO A 70 4.16 -20.48 5.90
CA PRO A 70 3.28 -19.82 6.87
C PRO A 70 4.09 -19.03 7.89
N CYS A 71 3.75 -17.76 8.12
CA CYS A 71 4.56 -16.83 8.89
C CYS A 71 3.72 -15.75 9.56
N ASN A 72 4.36 -14.95 10.42
CA ASN A 72 3.77 -13.71 10.91
C ASN A 72 4.15 -12.57 9.95
N PHE A 73 3.14 -11.79 9.55
CA PHE A 73 3.30 -10.64 8.68
C PHE A 73 2.42 -9.47 9.13
N TRP A 74 2.91 -8.25 8.89
CA TRP A 74 2.03 -7.08 8.88
C TRP A 74 1.42 -6.96 7.49
N GLN A 75 0.12 -6.65 7.41
CA GLN A 75 -0.55 -6.33 6.15
C GLN A 75 -0.79 -4.82 6.07
N PHE A 76 -0.18 -4.14 5.11
CA PHE A 76 -0.49 -2.75 4.81
C PHE A 76 -1.77 -2.64 3.99
N THR A 77 -2.60 -1.66 4.36
CA THR A 77 -3.81 -1.24 3.68
C THR A 77 -4.03 0.26 3.87
N TYR A 78 -4.94 0.85 3.11
CA TYR A 78 -5.40 2.23 3.26
C TYR A 78 -6.85 2.29 2.77
N GLU A 79 -7.56 3.37 3.05
CA GLU A 79 -8.95 3.56 2.66
C GLU A 79 -9.23 5.04 2.36
N ILE A 80 -10.01 5.34 1.31
CA ILE A 80 -10.48 6.70 1.01
C ILE A 80 -11.80 6.91 1.76
N THR A 81 -11.77 7.81 2.75
CA THR A 81 -12.86 8.11 3.67
C THR A 81 -13.50 9.45 3.28
N LEU A 82 -14.77 9.43 2.85
CA LEU A 82 -15.51 10.65 2.51
C LEU A 82 -16.08 11.31 3.78
N LEU A 83 -16.03 12.65 3.83
CA LEU A 83 -16.66 13.45 4.88
C LEU A 83 -17.78 14.31 4.27
N ASP A 84 -18.81 14.57 5.05
CA ASP A 84 -19.88 15.48 4.66
C ASP A 84 -19.47 16.97 4.82
N THR A 85 -20.39 17.90 4.52
CA THR A 85 -20.12 19.34 4.63
C THR A 85 -19.99 19.85 6.07
N PHE A 86 -20.20 19.00 7.07
CA PHE A 86 -19.97 19.27 8.49
C PHE A 86 -18.69 18.61 9.03
N GLY A 87 -18.05 17.74 8.25
CA GLY A 87 -16.88 16.95 8.66
C GLY A 87 -17.26 15.62 9.33
N GLU A 88 -18.53 15.21 9.25
CA GLU A 88 -18.98 13.91 9.75
C GLU A 88 -18.67 12.81 8.71
N PHE A 89 -18.40 11.60 9.20
CA PHE A 89 -18.10 10.46 8.34
C PHE A 89 -19.32 10.05 7.51
N LEU A 90 -19.18 10.07 6.19
CA LEU A 90 -20.14 9.41 5.32
C LEU A 90 -19.98 7.88 5.44
N PRO A 91 -21.06 7.09 5.31
CA PRO A 91 -20.99 5.62 5.38
C PRO A 91 -20.39 4.99 4.11
N GLU A 92 -19.83 5.79 3.20
CA GLU A 92 -19.23 5.38 1.94
C GLU A 92 -17.72 5.66 2.00
N SER A 93 -16.95 4.58 2.07
CA SER A 93 -15.50 4.54 1.92
C SER A 93 -15.13 3.67 0.72
N THR A 94 -13.95 3.89 0.12
CA THR A 94 -13.55 3.15 -1.08
C THR A 94 -12.04 2.97 -1.23
N MET A 95 -11.67 1.94 -1.99
CA MET A 95 -10.31 1.68 -2.50
C MET A 95 -10.18 1.99 -4.01
N ASP A 96 -11.29 2.27 -4.69
CA ASP A 96 -11.34 2.49 -6.12
C ASP A 96 -11.23 4.00 -6.42
N ARG A 97 -10.18 4.36 -7.17
CA ARG A 97 -9.87 5.76 -7.53
C ARG A 97 -10.92 6.38 -8.46
N ASP A 98 -11.54 5.61 -9.34
CA ASP A 98 -12.47 6.16 -10.33
C ASP A 98 -13.88 6.27 -9.73
N ILE A 99 -14.22 5.41 -8.77
CA ILE A 99 -15.32 5.65 -7.81
C ILE A 99 -15.01 6.89 -6.96
N ALA A 100 -13.81 7.03 -6.40
CA ALA A 100 -13.43 8.19 -5.58
C ALA A 100 -13.45 9.52 -6.36
N ALA A 101 -13.03 9.51 -7.62
CA ALA A 101 -12.83 10.69 -8.46
C ALA A 101 -14.09 11.53 -8.70
N GLN A 102 -15.30 11.01 -8.46
CA GLN A 102 -16.54 11.78 -8.55
C GLN A 102 -16.77 12.72 -7.35
N TRP A 103 -16.05 12.51 -6.24
CA TRP A 103 -16.11 13.35 -5.03
C TRP A 103 -14.80 14.10 -4.75
N LEU A 104 -13.67 13.63 -5.28
CA LEU A 104 -12.40 14.34 -5.17
C LEU A 104 -12.44 15.71 -5.89
N PRO A 105 -11.83 16.77 -5.34
CA PRO A 105 -11.65 18.03 -6.05
C PRO A 105 -10.87 17.85 -7.36
N PRO A 106 -11.08 18.74 -8.35
CA PRO A 106 -10.26 18.78 -9.56
C PRO A 106 -8.76 18.84 -9.22
N HIS A 107 -7.96 18.05 -9.95
CA HIS A 107 -6.51 17.87 -9.77
C HIS A 107 -6.05 17.06 -8.56
N SER A 108 -6.87 16.84 -7.51
CA SER A 108 -6.51 15.96 -6.38
C SER A 108 -6.18 14.52 -6.82
N GLY A 109 -6.81 14.03 -7.90
CA GLY A 109 -6.71 12.66 -8.43
C GLY A 109 -5.31 12.10 -8.75
N GLY A 110 -4.27 12.94 -8.80
CA GLY A 110 -2.88 12.52 -8.93
C GLY A 110 -2.19 12.35 -7.57
N MET A 111 -2.38 13.33 -6.68
CA MET A 111 -1.89 13.35 -5.30
C MET A 111 -2.23 12.04 -4.57
N VAL A 112 -3.39 11.48 -4.93
CA VAL A 112 -3.88 10.17 -4.47
C VAL A 112 -2.77 9.11 -4.45
N LEU A 113 -1.85 9.07 -5.41
CA LEU A 113 -0.78 8.06 -5.44
C LEU A 113 0.42 8.37 -4.51
N ASP A 114 0.69 9.65 -4.20
CA ASP A 114 2.00 10.08 -3.71
C ASP A 114 2.22 9.81 -2.21
N VAL A 115 1.18 9.84 -1.36
CA VAL A 115 1.34 9.47 0.07
C VAL A 115 1.10 7.99 0.34
N VAL A 116 0.66 7.22 -0.66
CA VAL A 116 0.96 5.77 -0.67
C VAL A 116 2.46 5.58 -0.66
N ALA A 117 3.18 6.30 -1.53
CA ALA A 117 4.62 6.21 -1.59
C ALA A 117 5.27 6.64 -0.28
N ARG A 118 4.84 7.77 0.31
CA ARG A 118 5.41 8.25 1.58
C ARG A 118 5.12 7.32 2.76
N CYS A 119 3.91 6.78 2.88
CA CYS A 119 3.61 5.78 3.90
C CYS A 119 4.36 4.45 3.67
N TYR A 120 4.54 4.01 2.42
CA TYR A 120 5.39 2.85 2.11
C TYR A 120 6.85 3.11 2.52
N SER A 121 7.44 4.23 2.06
CA SER A 121 8.81 4.63 2.40
C SER A 121 9.02 4.70 3.91
N TYR A 122 8.11 5.33 4.65
CA TYR A 122 8.18 5.36 6.10
C TYR A 122 8.10 3.97 6.73
N ILE A 123 7.07 3.18 6.42
CA ILE A 123 6.91 1.82 6.97
C ILE A 123 8.13 0.94 6.67
N ILE A 124 8.70 1.05 5.47
CA ILE A 124 9.87 0.28 5.06
C ILE A 124 11.15 0.74 5.78
N ARG A 125 11.34 2.06 5.98
CA ARG A 125 12.45 2.62 6.77
C ARG A 125 12.34 2.34 8.27
N SER A 126 11.14 2.42 8.84
CA SER A 126 10.91 2.25 10.28
C SER A 126 10.94 0.80 10.73
N PHE A 127 10.44 -0.12 9.90
CA PHE A 127 10.31 -1.54 10.25
C PHE A 127 11.33 -2.46 9.57
N GLU A 128 12.06 -1.97 8.58
CA GLU A 128 13.18 -2.66 7.93
C GLU A 128 12.88 -4.13 7.51
N PRO A 129 11.72 -4.43 6.91
CA PRO A 129 11.31 -5.82 6.68
C PRO A 129 12.29 -6.53 5.73
N PRO A 130 12.70 -7.79 5.99
CA PRO A 130 13.58 -8.53 5.08
C PRO A 130 12.93 -8.87 3.73
N LEU A 131 11.60 -9.03 3.72
CA LEU A 131 10.79 -9.32 2.54
C LEU A 131 9.53 -8.45 2.50
N VAL A 132 9.21 -7.95 1.31
CA VAL A 132 7.95 -7.28 0.99
C VAL A 132 7.24 -8.12 -0.07
N TYR A 133 6.05 -8.64 0.26
CA TYR A 133 5.15 -9.30 -0.68
C TYR A 133 4.03 -8.33 -1.05
N ARG A 134 3.88 -8.03 -2.33
CA ARG A 134 2.84 -7.12 -2.83
C ARG A 134 2.00 -7.82 -3.89
N VAL A 135 0.70 -7.58 -3.93
CA VAL A 135 -0.21 -8.21 -4.91
C VAL A 135 -1.20 -7.19 -5.50
N THR A 136 -1.66 -7.42 -6.72
CA THR A 136 -2.82 -6.70 -7.27
C THR A 136 -4.08 -7.07 -6.50
N ASN A 137 -5.02 -6.14 -6.32
CA ASN A 137 -6.33 -6.51 -5.73
C ASN A 137 -7.13 -7.35 -6.75
N ASP A 138 -7.09 -6.92 -8.01
CA ASP A 138 -7.84 -7.47 -9.13
C ASP A 138 -7.03 -8.51 -9.91
N SER A 139 -7.73 -9.46 -10.54
CA SER A 139 -7.14 -10.50 -11.38
C SER A 139 -7.16 -10.12 -12.87
N ASN A 140 -6.18 -10.58 -13.64
CA ASN A 140 -6.10 -10.42 -15.10
C ASN A 140 -6.20 -8.96 -15.57
N LEU A 141 -5.55 -8.04 -14.86
CA LEU A 141 -5.51 -6.62 -15.21
C LEU A 141 -4.90 -6.39 -16.61
N PRO A 142 -5.37 -5.38 -17.37
CA PRO A 142 -4.73 -4.95 -18.61
C PRO A 142 -3.45 -4.14 -18.32
N GLU A 143 -2.54 -4.08 -19.28
CA GLU A 143 -1.22 -3.41 -19.16
C GLU A 143 -1.35 -1.95 -18.66
N GLU A 144 -2.32 -1.18 -19.16
CA GLU A 144 -2.55 0.20 -18.72
C GLU A 144 -2.87 0.34 -17.23
N ALA A 145 -3.43 -0.69 -16.59
CA ALA A 145 -3.76 -0.69 -15.16
C ALA A 145 -2.53 -0.95 -14.26
N PHE A 146 -1.38 -1.35 -14.82
CA PHE A 146 -0.17 -1.62 -14.04
C PHE A 146 0.65 -0.37 -13.68
N GLY A 147 0.44 0.78 -14.32
CA GLY A 147 1.23 2.00 -14.05
C GLY A 147 1.27 2.41 -12.56
N LYS A 148 0.13 2.29 -11.88
CA LYS A 148 -0.02 2.53 -10.44
C LYS A 148 0.75 1.52 -9.56
N TYR A 149 0.88 0.28 -10.02
CA TYR A 149 1.67 -0.78 -9.36
C TYR A 149 3.18 -0.59 -9.61
N HIS A 150 3.60 -0.29 -10.84
CA HIS A 150 5.00 -0.03 -11.18
C HIS A 150 5.58 1.18 -10.45
N PHE A 151 4.80 2.25 -10.27
CA PHE A 151 5.21 3.40 -9.48
C PHE A 151 5.58 2.98 -8.05
N LEU A 152 4.72 2.22 -7.38
CA LEU A 152 5.00 1.72 -6.03
C LEU A 152 6.07 0.61 -6.00
N THR A 153 6.43 -0.02 -7.13
CA THR A 153 7.63 -0.88 -7.16
C THR A 153 8.85 0.01 -7.01
N ARG A 154 8.94 1.08 -7.79
CA ARG A 154 10.06 2.04 -7.75
C ARG A 154 10.23 2.72 -6.41
N VAL A 155 9.13 2.97 -5.69
CA VAL A 155 9.19 3.46 -4.31
C VAL A 155 9.90 2.45 -3.41
N ILE A 156 9.49 1.18 -3.44
CA ILE A 156 10.12 0.12 -2.63
C ILE A 156 11.58 -0.10 -3.07
N GLU A 157 11.86 -0.07 -4.37
CA GLU A 157 13.22 -0.18 -4.94
C GLU A 157 14.14 0.94 -4.44
N ASN A 158 13.65 2.19 -4.39
CA ASN A 158 14.39 3.33 -3.86
C ASN A 158 14.73 3.21 -2.36
N GLU A 159 14.00 2.39 -1.60
CA GLU A 159 14.32 2.09 -0.19
C GLU A 159 15.30 0.91 -0.02
N GLY A 160 15.93 0.44 -1.11
CA GLY A 160 16.95 -0.61 -1.08
C GLY A 160 16.38 -2.03 -1.10
N TYR A 161 15.47 -2.29 -2.05
CA TYR A 161 14.84 -3.60 -2.28
C TYR A 161 14.87 -4.00 -3.75
N ASP A 162 15.23 -5.24 -4.04
CA ASP A 162 15.22 -5.80 -5.39
C ASP A 162 13.99 -6.71 -5.59
N VAL A 163 13.41 -6.75 -6.80
CA VAL A 163 12.35 -7.71 -7.14
C VAL A 163 12.95 -9.11 -7.34
N LEU A 164 12.58 -10.06 -6.48
CA LEU A 164 13.02 -11.45 -6.55
C LEU A 164 12.12 -12.29 -7.49
N VAL A 165 10.80 -12.10 -7.40
CA VAL A 165 9.79 -12.82 -8.21
C VAL A 165 8.70 -11.85 -8.64
N SER A 166 8.23 -11.96 -9.88
CA SER A 166 7.11 -11.20 -10.45
C SER A 166 6.22 -12.12 -11.29
N GLU A 167 5.15 -12.66 -10.71
CA GLU A 167 4.34 -13.75 -11.29
C GLU A 167 2.83 -13.53 -11.04
N PHE A 168 2.00 -14.48 -11.47
CA PHE A 168 0.56 -14.52 -11.18
C PHE A 168 0.24 -15.58 -10.13
N ASP A 169 -0.64 -15.26 -9.18
CA ASP A 169 -1.16 -16.25 -8.23
C ASP A 169 -2.30 -17.10 -8.82
N ARG A 170 -2.84 -18.05 -8.03
CA ARG A 170 -3.93 -18.94 -8.46
C ARG A 170 -5.26 -18.23 -8.73
N GLU A 171 -5.42 -16.99 -8.29
CA GLU A 171 -6.60 -16.17 -8.57
C GLU A 171 -6.40 -15.32 -9.84
N GLY A 172 -5.19 -15.31 -10.43
CA GLY A 172 -4.82 -14.52 -11.61
C GLY A 172 -4.39 -13.10 -11.25
N ARG A 173 -4.08 -12.82 -9.98
CA ARG A 173 -3.55 -11.53 -9.52
C ARG A 173 -2.03 -11.52 -9.68
N THR A 174 -1.46 -10.41 -10.14
CA THR A 174 0.00 -10.29 -10.24
C THR A 174 0.58 -10.00 -8.87
N PHE A 175 1.65 -10.70 -8.50
CA PHE A 175 2.39 -10.44 -7.27
C PHE A 175 3.85 -10.15 -7.54
N TRP A 176 4.45 -9.39 -6.61
CA TRP A 176 5.87 -9.11 -6.54
C TRP A 176 6.36 -9.55 -5.17
N LEU A 177 7.31 -10.46 -5.13
CA LEU A 177 8.11 -10.74 -3.94
C LEU A 177 9.41 -9.94 -4.07
N MET A 178 9.60 -8.99 -3.16
CA MET A 178 10.76 -8.10 -3.12
C MET A 178 11.60 -8.39 -1.88
N VAL A 179 12.92 -8.34 -2.03
CA VAL A 179 13.90 -8.67 -0.98
C VAL A 179 14.74 -7.44 -0.66
N ARG A 180 15.03 -7.24 0.63
CA ARG A 180 15.97 -6.21 1.10
C ARG A 180 17.38 -6.47 0.53
N ASN A 181 18.03 -5.44 0.00
CA ASN A 181 19.32 -5.60 -0.67
C ASN A 181 20.38 -6.12 0.31
N GLY A 182 20.98 -7.27 -0.02
CA GLY A 182 21.94 -7.98 0.84
C GLY A 182 21.32 -8.95 1.86
N PHE A 183 20.01 -9.19 1.84
CA PHE A 183 19.35 -10.20 2.68
C PHE A 183 19.34 -11.60 2.00
N ASP A 184 19.58 -12.65 2.78
CA ASP A 184 19.59 -14.05 2.29
C ASP A 184 18.19 -14.68 2.37
N VAL A 185 17.65 -15.12 1.23
CA VAL A 185 16.28 -15.64 1.10
C VAL A 185 16.14 -17.14 1.29
N THR A 186 17.27 -17.88 1.37
CA THR A 186 17.30 -19.36 1.34
C THR A 186 16.48 -20.01 2.46
N GLU A 187 16.39 -19.39 3.64
CA GLU A 187 15.58 -19.93 4.74
C GLU A 187 14.06 -19.74 4.55
N ILE A 188 13.62 -18.77 3.75
CA ILE A 188 12.22 -18.28 3.76
C ILE A 188 11.39 -18.78 2.57
N VAL A 189 11.98 -18.84 1.38
CA VAL A 189 11.32 -19.40 0.18
C VAL A 189 11.15 -20.92 0.36
N GLU A 190 10.07 -21.50 -0.17
CA GLU A 190 9.98 -22.97 -0.32
C GLU A 190 10.72 -23.37 -1.61
N GLU A 191 11.76 -24.21 -1.50
CA GLU A 191 12.37 -24.82 -2.70
C GLU A 191 11.31 -25.69 -3.38
N ASP A 192 10.79 -25.23 -4.52
CA ASP A 192 9.79 -25.97 -5.28
C ASP A 192 10.49 -27.11 -6.03
N GLU A 193 10.50 -28.30 -5.43
CA GLU A 193 10.98 -29.55 -6.05
C GLU A 193 10.28 -29.88 -7.39
N THR A 194 9.22 -29.16 -7.79
CA THR A 194 8.54 -29.32 -9.07
C THR A 194 8.87 -28.26 -10.13
N SER A 195 9.55 -27.15 -9.78
CA SER A 195 9.94 -26.12 -10.76
C SER A 195 11.26 -26.44 -11.48
N GLY A 196 11.24 -27.45 -12.35
CA GLY A 196 12.35 -27.74 -13.26
C GLY A 196 12.48 -26.66 -14.36
N ASN A 197 13.72 -26.22 -14.61
CA ASN A 197 14.14 -25.15 -15.54
C ASN A 197 13.78 -23.71 -15.13
N TRP A 198 14.65 -23.09 -14.35
CA TRP A 198 14.97 -21.67 -14.49
C TRP A 198 16.18 -21.54 -15.43
N SER A 199 16.00 -20.92 -16.59
CA SER A 199 17.00 -20.83 -17.67
C SER A 199 16.84 -19.59 -18.55
#